data_AF-A0A9P7EYM2-F1
#
_entry.id   AF-A0A9P7EYM2-F1
#
_cell.length_a   1.000
_cell.length_b   1.000
_cell.length_c   1.000
_cell.angle_alpha   90.00
_cell.angle_beta   90.00
_cell.angle_gamma   90.00
#
_symmetry.space_group_name_H-M   'P 1'
#
loop_
_entity.id
_entity.type
_entity.pdbx_description
1 polymer ?
#
loop_
_entity_poly.entity_id
_entity_poly.type
_entity_poly.pdbx_seq_one_letter_code
_entity_poly.pdbx_strand_id
1 'polypeptide(L)'
;MMSYQDQFRGDLQSIEGTWEKLSQVAVKGAEYDSRERQPHPKCLKGTRVDLLDFIYGLLDKKEKNRIIWLHGTAGVGKSAVAFTVAEKMKGLKMTKETKVEKRLGGTFFFSRKHTKRRTTGYLFATLAYQLATNFPSIRGDLNKAIIENPALLDPDKSLRDQMEALFLRPLRKLFLRLRECPPLVFVVDALDECTPESLESESLDEPTSESELADLVYMLGEALCEPDLPIVHILLTSRSEEHIRKAMQTEEMHPLVYEIPVKISGKGVAATISLDGADVDNDIYVFLQHSFRELESRHPDFPQPSGDQLARLASRAGRRFIVASTMMKFIDDRKHDPRDRLQLMLELTSKMLPGTEVYKLYDRILSTCADPTLAYLHLSVVAALADPLPMSQISKLLGPGQGQGRRDSAYAATIYHRCSHRQQSPREYLSFVRS
;
A
#
# COMPACT_ATOMS: atom_id res chain seq x y z
N MET A 1 5.31 -55.32 1.11
CA MET A 1 4.51 -54.44 0.24
C MET A 1 3.56 -53.67 1.14
N MET A 2 3.74 -52.36 1.29
CA MET A 2 2.73 -51.53 1.94
C MET A 2 1.45 -51.60 1.11
N SER A 3 0.30 -51.71 1.77
CA SER A 3 -0.99 -51.80 1.07
C SER A 3 -1.24 -50.49 0.32
N TYR A 4 -1.91 -50.56 -0.85
CA TYR A 4 -2.30 -49.36 -1.61
C TYR A 4 -3.07 -48.34 -0.75
N GLN A 5 -3.79 -48.81 0.28
CA GLN A 5 -4.51 -47.97 1.22
C GLN A 5 -3.58 -47.23 2.20
N ASP A 6 -2.49 -47.85 2.64
CA ASP A 6 -1.51 -47.21 3.54
C ASP A 6 -0.68 -46.14 2.80
N GLN A 7 -0.35 -46.40 1.53
CA GLN A 7 0.37 -45.44 0.69
C GLN A 7 -0.51 -44.21 0.38
N PHE A 8 -1.78 -44.43 0.06
CA PHE A 8 -2.75 -43.35 -0.17
C PHE A 8 -3.01 -42.50 1.09
N ARG A 9 -3.00 -43.12 2.28
CA ARG A 9 -3.18 -42.43 3.57
C ARG A 9 -1.95 -41.62 3.97
N GLY A 10 -0.74 -42.13 3.68
CA GLY A 10 0.51 -41.39 3.87
C GLY A 10 0.64 -40.19 2.94
N ASP A 11 0.24 -40.35 1.66
CA ASP A 11 0.25 -39.26 0.68
C ASP A 11 -0.71 -38.13 1.10
N LEU A 12 -1.93 -38.45 1.55
CA LEU A 12 -2.90 -37.48 2.04
C LEU A 12 -2.40 -36.70 3.27
N GLN A 13 -1.75 -37.36 4.24
CA GLN A 13 -1.15 -36.69 5.40
C GLN A 13 0.03 -35.78 5.01
N SER A 14 0.84 -36.17 4.03
CA SER A 14 1.93 -35.34 3.51
C SER A 14 1.42 -34.09 2.77
N ILE A 15 0.30 -34.21 2.07
CA ILE A 15 -0.37 -33.13 1.32
C ILE A 15 -0.98 -32.12 2.30
N GLU A 16 -1.65 -32.59 3.35
CA GLU A 16 -2.25 -31.71 4.38
C GLU A 16 -1.17 -30.93 5.13
N GLY A 17 -0.07 -31.59 5.54
CA GLY A 17 1.06 -30.93 6.18
C GLY A 17 1.80 -29.92 5.28
N THR A 18 1.82 -30.14 3.96
CA THR A 18 2.44 -29.19 3.01
C THR A 18 1.63 -27.90 2.87
N TRP A 19 0.30 -28.02 2.80
CA TRP A 19 -0.60 -26.87 2.75
C TRP A 19 -0.48 -26.00 4.00
N GLU A 20 -0.36 -26.62 5.17
CA GLU A 20 -0.13 -25.93 6.44
C GLU A 20 1.18 -25.13 6.44
N LYS A 21 2.27 -25.72 5.94
CA LYS A 21 3.56 -25.03 5.79
C LYS A 21 3.46 -23.79 4.89
N LEU A 22 2.82 -23.91 3.73
CA LEU A 22 2.58 -22.78 2.84
C LEU A 22 1.74 -21.69 3.55
N SER A 23 0.72 -22.10 4.32
CA SER A 23 -0.10 -21.16 5.10
C SER A 23 0.68 -20.43 6.19
N GLN A 24 1.68 -21.07 6.80
CA GLN A 24 2.55 -20.48 7.83
C GLN A 24 3.55 -19.47 7.25
N VAL A 25 4.06 -19.74 6.04
CA VAL A 25 4.97 -18.83 5.33
C VAL A 25 4.24 -17.65 4.71
N ALA A 26 3.03 -17.88 4.20
CA ALA A 26 2.19 -16.83 3.62
C ALA A 26 1.93 -15.69 4.64
N VAL A 27 2.20 -14.46 4.22
CA VAL A 27 2.13 -13.28 5.07
C VAL A 27 0.69 -12.77 5.09
N LYS A 28 -0.12 -13.25 6.04
CA LYS A 28 -1.53 -12.83 6.20
C LYS A 28 -1.68 -11.31 6.39
N GLY A 29 -0.66 -10.65 6.95
CA GLY A 29 -0.55 -9.20 7.05
C GLY A 29 -0.58 -8.47 5.70
N ALA A 30 -0.21 -9.14 4.61
CA ALA A 30 -0.14 -8.57 3.25
C ALA A 30 -1.46 -8.68 2.48
N GLU A 31 -2.44 -9.44 2.98
CA GLU A 31 -3.77 -9.55 2.37
C GLU A 31 -4.56 -8.24 2.49
N TYR A 32 -5.46 -7.97 1.54
CA TYR A 32 -6.22 -6.71 1.50
C TYR A 32 -7.03 -6.47 2.79
N ASP A 33 -7.71 -7.51 3.29
CA ASP A 33 -8.61 -7.51 4.45
C ASP A 33 -7.94 -7.90 5.78
N SER A 34 -6.61 -7.88 5.83
CA SER A 34 -5.87 -8.19 7.06
C SER A 34 -6.16 -7.23 8.20
N ARG A 35 -6.41 -7.76 9.41
CA ARG A 35 -6.62 -6.95 10.63
C ARG A 35 -5.43 -6.06 10.96
N GLU A 36 -4.20 -6.47 10.61
CA GLU A 36 -2.98 -5.66 10.79
C GLU A 36 -3.04 -4.32 10.04
N ARG A 37 -3.97 -4.19 9.10
CA ARG A 37 -4.13 -3.01 8.25
C ARG A 37 -5.35 -2.17 8.60
N GLN A 38 -6.00 -2.44 9.73
CA GLN A 38 -7.13 -1.65 10.18
C GLN A 38 -6.70 -0.29 10.77
N PRO A 39 -7.47 0.79 10.53
CA PRO A 39 -8.62 0.84 9.62
C PRO A 39 -8.17 0.72 8.16
N HIS A 40 -8.92 -0.06 7.37
CA HIS A 40 -8.57 -0.29 5.97
C HIS A 40 -8.59 1.02 5.19
N PRO A 41 -7.56 1.32 4.37
CA PRO A 41 -7.59 2.48 3.51
C PRO A 41 -8.58 2.17 2.38
N LYS A 42 -9.85 2.53 2.50
CA LYS A 42 -10.86 2.32 1.45
C LYS A 42 -11.24 3.66 0.85
N CYS A 43 -11.48 3.71 -0.47
CA CYS A 43 -12.06 4.90 -1.09
C CYS A 43 -13.46 5.14 -0.51
N LEU A 44 -13.72 6.37 -0.08
CA LEU A 44 -15.05 6.74 0.38
C LEU A 44 -16.03 6.74 -0.80
N LYS A 45 -17.30 6.41 -0.53
CA LYS A 45 -18.34 6.44 -1.54
C LYS A 45 -18.41 7.84 -2.17
N GLY A 46 -18.37 7.90 -3.50
CA GLY A 46 -18.38 9.15 -4.25
C GLY A 46 -17.01 9.80 -4.42
N THR A 47 -15.92 9.17 -3.97
CA THR A 47 -14.55 9.61 -4.26
C THR A 47 -13.87 8.72 -5.27
N ARG A 48 -12.93 9.27 -6.06
CA ARG A 48 -12.13 8.52 -7.05
C ARG A 48 -12.96 7.73 -8.07
N VAL A 49 -14.20 8.16 -8.34
CA VAL A 49 -15.17 7.41 -9.16
C VAL A 49 -14.62 7.16 -10.56
N ASP A 50 -14.22 8.21 -11.26
CA ASP A 50 -13.72 8.10 -12.65
C ASP A 50 -12.44 7.27 -12.74
N LEU A 51 -11.54 7.41 -11.76
CA LEU A 51 -10.32 6.60 -11.67
C LEU A 51 -10.66 5.11 -11.49
N LEU A 52 -11.57 4.80 -10.57
CA LEU A 52 -11.97 3.43 -10.30
C LEU A 52 -12.67 2.82 -11.51
N ASP A 53 -13.61 3.53 -12.12
CA ASP A 53 -14.34 3.07 -13.31
C ASP A 53 -13.40 2.80 -14.48
N PHE A 54 -12.39 3.64 -14.65
CA PHE A 54 -11.37 3.39 -15.64
C PHE A 54 -10.50 2.16 -15.35
N ILE A 55 -10.01 2.03 -14.12
CA ILE A 55 -9.24 0.85 -13.71
C ILE A 55 -10.09 -0.41 -13.92
N TYR A 56 -11.38 -0.39 -13.59
CA TYR A 56 -12.28 -1.50 -13.85
C TYR A 56 -12.43 -1.79 -15.34
N GLY A 57 -12.57 -0.76 -16.17
CA GLY A 57 -12.59 -0.90 -17.63
C GLY A 57 -11.31 -1.54 -18.18
N LEU A 58 -10.14 -1.22 -17.62
CA LEU A 58 -8.88 -1.88 -17.98
C LEU A 58 -8.82 -3.33 -17.49
N LEU A 59 -9.35 -3.62 -16.31
CA LEU A 59 -9.37 -4.96 -15.72
C LEU A 59 -10.35 -5.93 -16.41
N ASP A 60 -11.29 -5.42 -17.19
CA ASP A 60 -12.28 -6.22 -17.93
C ASP A 60 -11.81 -6.60 -19.35
N LYS A 61 -10.69 -6.04 -19.81
CA LYS A 61 -10.16 -6.22 -21.16
C LYS A 61 -9.45 -7.58 -21.34
N LYS A 62 -9.94 -8.41 -22.26
CA LYS A 62 -9.49 -9.80 -22.46
C LYS A 62 -8.42 -10.01 -23.54
N GLU A 63 -7.77 -8.97 -24.06
CA GLU A 63 -6.91 -9.15 -25.25
C GLU A 63 -5.50 -9.63 -24.87
N LYS A 64 -4.95 -9.14 -23.76
CA LYS A 64 -3.59 -9.44 -23.32
C LYS A 64 -3.40 -9.21 -21.82
N ASN A 65 -2.36 -9.80 -21.27
CA ASN A 65 -1.90 -9.53 -19.92
C ASN A 65 -1.48 -8.06 -19.77
N ARG A 66 -1.69 -7.51 -18.57
CA ARG A 66 -1.40 -6.10 -18.28
C ARG A 66 -0.89 -5.89 -16.86
N ILE A 67 0.06 -4.98 -16.74
CA ILE A 67 0.41 -4.33 -15.48
C ILE A 67 -0.22 -2.94 -15.51
N ILE A 68 -1.22 -2.71 -14.66
CA ILE A 68 -1.83 -1.40 -14.49
C ILE A 68 -1.06 -0.70 -13.38
N TRP A 69 -0.20 0.25 -13.74
CA TRP A 69 0.70 0.91 -12.81
C TRP A 69 0.13 2.25 -12.34
N LEU A 70 -0.46 2.26 -11.15
CA LEU A 70 -0.96 3.46 -10.49
C LEU A 70 0.15 4.09 -9.65
N HIS A 71 0.71 5.21 -10.10
CA HIS A 71 1.80 5.86 -9.40
C HIS A 71 1.54 7.32 -9.08
N GLY A 72 2.33 7.86 -8.16
CA GLY A 72 2.21 9.25 -7.73
C GLY A 72 2.83 9.44 -6.36
N THR A 73 2.81 10.67 -5.86
CA THR A 73 3.47 10.95 -4.58
C THR A 73 2.74 10.32 -3.40
N ALA A 74 3.37 10.33 -2.23
CA ALA A 74 2.79 9.74 -1.04
C ALA A 74 1.59 10.57 -0.52
N GLY A 75 0.52 9.88 -0.11
CA GLY A 75 -0.67 10.50 0.47
C GLY A 75 -1.75 10.92 -0.51
N VAL A 76 -1.62 10.59 -1.81
CA VAL A 76 -2.68 10.81 -2.82
C VAL A 76 -3.77 9.73 -2.82
N GLY A 77 -3.65 8.69 -1.99
CA GLY A 77 -4.69 7.66 -1.83
C GLY A 77 -4.55 6.41 -2.70
N LYS A 78 -3.37 6.12 -3.25
CA LYS A 78 -3.12 4.92 -4.08
C LYS A 78 -3.49 3.61 -3.38
N SER A 79 -3.04 3.42 -2.14
CA SER A 79 -3.41 2.24 -1.34
C SER A 79 -4.91 2.13 -1.09
N ALA A 80 -5.62 3.26 -1.10
CA ALA A 80 -7.08 3.26 -0.98
C ALA A 80 -7.77 2.74 -2.24
N VAL A 81 -7.25 3.14 -3.40
CA VAL A 81 -7.67 2.61 -4.70
C VAL A 81 -7.35 1.11 -4.79
N ALA A 82 -6.13 0.69 -4.45
CA ALA A 82 -5.72 -0.71 -4.45
C ALA A 82 -6.61 -1.60 -3.58
N PHE A 83 -6.88 -1.18 -2.34
CA PHE A 83 -7.80 -1.89 -1.45
C PHE A 83 -9.21 -1.97 -2.04
N THR A 84 -9.74 -0.86 -2.55
CA THR A 84 -11.11 -0.81 -3.12
C THR A 84 -11.24 -1.70 -4.36
N VAL A 85 -10.20 -1.77 -5.19
CA VAL A 85 -10.15 -2.68 -6.33
C VAL A 85 -10.11 -4.13 -5.83
N ALA A 86 -9.24 -4.46 -4.88
CA ALA A 86 -9.15 -5.81 -4.31
C ALA A 86 -10.50 -6.27 -3.74
N GLU A 87 -11.14 -5.43 -2.93
CA GLU A 87 -12.44 -5.72 -2.33
C GLU A 87 -13.53 -5.96 -3.41
N LYS A 88 -13.58 -5.12 -4.46
CA LYS A 88 -14.52 -5.34 -5.57
C LYS A 88 -14.23 -6.66 -6.29
N MET A 89 -12.97 -6.95 -6.63
CA MET A 89 -12.60 -8.18 -7.32
C MET A 89 -12.86 -9.43 -6.48
N LYS A 90 -12.75 -9.34 -5.14
CA LYS A 90 -13.13 -10.42 -4.22
C LYS A 90 -14.63 -10.70 -4.25
N GLY A 91 -15.46 -9.66 -4.37
CA GLY A 91 -16.91 -9.77 -4.48
C GLY A 91 -17.39 -10.37 -5.80
N LEU A 92 -16.63 -10.19 -6.89
CA LEU A 92 -16.95 -10.72 -8.20
C LEU A 92 -16.55 -12.19 -8.34
N LYS A 93 -17.45 -13.00 -8.89
CA LYS A 93 -17.20 -14.42 -9.21
C LYS A 93 -16.49 -14.56 -10.54
N MET A 94 -15.76 -15.66 -10.72
CA MET A 94 -15.12 -15.97 -12.00
C MET A 94 -16.14 -16.36 -13.09
N THR A 95 -17.16 -17.12 -12.73
CA THR A 95 -18.32 -17.44 -13.58
C THR A 95 -19.63 -17.22 -12.82
N LYS A 96 -20.78 -17.25 -13.50
CA LYS A 96 -22.08 -17.12 -12.82
C LYS A 96 -22.36 -18.34 -11.92
N GLU A 97 -21.86 -19.49 -12.35
CA GLU A 97 -22.12 -20.81 -11.78
C GLU A 97 -21.21 -21.12 -10.59
N THR A 98 -19.97 -20.60 -10.56
CA THR A 98 -19.04 -20.88 -9.46
C THR A 98 -19.52 -20.25 -8.15
N LYS A 99 -19.33 -20.99 -7.05
CA LYS A 99 -19.65 -20.50 -5.68
C LYS A 99 -18.40 -19.97 -4.98
N VAL A 100 -17.24 -20.59 -5.25
CA VAL A 100 -16.00 -20.36 -4.51
C VAL A 100 -15.11 -19.35 -5.23
N GLU A 101 -14.96 -19.48 -6.55
CA GLU A 101 -13.91 -18.78 -7.29
C GLU A 101 -14.25 -17.32 -7.56
N LYS A 102 -13.34 -16.45 -7.17
CA LYS A 102 -13.44 -14.99 -7.29
C LYS A 102 -12.48 -14.47 -8.35
N ARG A 103 -12.75 -13.26 -8.86
CA ARG A 103 -11.85 -12.58 -9.79
C ARG A 103 -10.55 -12.12 -9.12
N LEU A 104 -10.53 -11.94 -7.79
CA LEU A 104 -9.30 -11.66 -7.06
C LEU A 104 -8.47 -12.95 -6.89
N GLY A 105 -7.31 -13.02 -7.56
CA GLY A 105 -6.35 -14.10 -7.44
C GLY A 105 -5.52 -14.04 -6.15
N GLY A 106 -5.19 -12.82 -5.70
CA GLY A 106 -4.46 -12.60 -4.46
C GLY A 106 -3.97 -11.16 -4.37
N THR A 107 -3.50 -10.79 -3.18
CA THR A 107 -2.94 -9.48 -2.91
C THR A 107 -1.66 -9.53 -2.10
N PHE A 108 -0.77 -8.57 -2.34
CA PHE A 108 0.38 -8.33 -1.49
C PHE A 108 0.57 -6.84 -1.29
N PHE A 109 0.36 -6.38 -0.06
CA PHE A 109 0.56 -4.98 0.30
C PHE A 109 1.89 -4.85 1.04
N PHE A 110 2.88 -4.33 0.33
CA PHE A 110 4.20 -4.06 0.90
C PHE A 110 4.07 -3.05 2.04
N SER A 111 4.98 -3.16 3.01
CA SER A 111 5.10 -2.14 4.02
C SER A 111 6.45 -2.20 4.73
N ARG A 112 7.14 -1.05 4.79
CA ARG A 112 8.43 -0.92 5.50
C ARG A 112 8.34 -1.24 7.00
N LYS A 113 7.13 -1.15 7.57
CA LYS A 113 6.87 -1.38 9.00
C LYS A 113 6.82 -2.84 9.43
N HIS A 114 6.81 -3.78 8.50
CA HIS A 114 6.69 -5.21 8.80
C HIS A 114 7.77 -5.96 8.03
N THR A 115 8.64 -6.67 8.77
CA THR A 115 9.82 -7.36 8.23
C THR A 115 9.47 -8.29 7.06
N LYS A 116 8.38 -9.05 7.17
CA LYS A 116 7.94 -9.95 6.09
C LYS A 116 7.24 -9.25 4.91
N ARG A 117 6.86 -7.98 5.04
CA ARG A 117 6.19 -7.20 3.97
C ARG A 117 7.11 -6.15 3.33
N ARG A 118 8.35 -6.02 3.78
CA ARG A 118 9.33 -5.10 3.19
C ARG A 118 10.30 -5.80 2.22
N THR A 119 10.10 -7.08 1.95
CA THR A 119 10.94 -7.90 1.05
C THR A 119 10.06 -8.64 0.05
N THR A 120 10.62 -8.97 -1.11
CA THR A 120 9.95 -9.76 -2.15
C THR A 120 9.90 -11.26 -1.86
N GLY A 121 10.76 -11.77 -0.97
CA GLY A 121 10.92 -13.23 -0.73
C GLY A 121 9.67 -13.96 -0.23
N TYR A 122 8.66 -13.25 0.25
CA TYR A 122 7.37 -13.81 0.65
C TYR A 122 6.24 -13.60 -0.36
N LEU A 123 6.48 -12.84 -1.44
CA LEU A 123 5.46 -12.39 -2.39
C LEU A 123 4.77 -13.59 -3.03
N PHE A 124 5.52 -14.46 -3.71
CA PHE A 124 4.94 -15.55 -4.49
C PHE A 124 4.35 -16.66 -3.61
N ALA A 125 4.96 -16.99 -2.47
CA ALA A 125 4.35 -17.91 -1.51
C ALA A 125 3.00 -17.39 -0.99
N THR A 126 2.91 -16.09 -0.71
CA THR A 126 1.68 -15.46 -0.22
C THR A 126 0.60 -15.39 -1.31
N LEU A 127 0.98 -15.09 -2.55
CA LEU A 127 0.05 -15.12 -3.69
C LEU A 127 -0.41 -16.54 -4.02
N ALA A 128 0.48 -17.53 -3.97
CA ALA A 128 0.17 -18.94 -4.19
C ALA A 128 -0.85 -19.48 -3.18
N TYR A 129 -0.65 -19.15 -1.91
CA TYR A 129 -1.61 -19.50 -0.84
C TYR A 129 -3.01 -18.93 -1.12
N GLN A 130 -3.09 -17.64 -1.47
CA GLN A 130 -4.37 -16.99 -1.78
C GLN A 130 -5.01 -17.58 -3.04
N LEU A 131 -4.21 -17.80 -4.09
CA LEU A 131 -4.67 -18.37 -5.35
C LEU A 131 -5.23 -19.77 -5.14
N ALA A 132 -4.57 -20.62 -4.37
CA ALA A 132 -5.02 -21.98 -4.06
C ALA A 132 -6.14 -22.05 -3.01
N THR A 133 -6.32 -20.99 -2.24
CA THR A 133 -7.52 -20.80 -1.43
C THR A 133 -8.72 -20.47 -2.32
N ASN A 134 -8.51 -19.68 -3.37
CA ASN A 134 -9.54 -19.31 -4.34
C ASN A 134 -9.87 -20.45 -5.34
N PHE A 135 -8.83 -21.16 -5.81
CA PHE A 135 -8.89 -22.28 -6.74
C PHE A 135 -8.34 -23.56 -6.07
N PRO A 136 -9.15 -24.29 -5.28
CA PRO A 136 -8.68 -25.50 -4.60
C PRO A 136 -8.10 -26.57 -5.53
N SER A 137 -8.46 -26.56 -6.83
CA SER A 137 -7.99 -27.52 -7.83
C SER A 137 -6.47 -27.49 -8.04
N ILE A 138 -5.80 -26.37 -7.77
CA ILE A 138 -4.33 -26.26 -7.94
C ILE A 138 -3.53 -26.64 -6.69
N ARG A 139 -4.20 -26.97 -5.57
CA ARG A 139 -3.52 -27.32 -4.31
C ARG A 139 -2.62 -28.54 -4.45
N GLY A 140 -3.07 -29.56 -5.19
CA GLY A 140 -2.28 -30.76 -5.43
C GLY A 140 -0.97 -30.47 -6.16
N ASP A 141 -1.02 -29.67 -7.22
CA ASP A 141 0.16 -29.26 -8.00
C ASP A 141 1.14 -28.43 -7.15
N LEU A 142 0.63 -27.47 -6.37
CA LEU A 142 1.45 -26.67 -5.46
C LEU A 142 2.12 -27.52 -4.38
N ASN A 143 1.37 -28.42 -3.76
CA ASN A 143 1.91 -29.30 -2.73
C ASN A 143 3.01 -30.20 -3.30
N LYS A 144 2.81 -30.74 -4.51
CA LYS A 144 3.83 -31.51 -5.20
C LYS A 144 5.10 -30.70 -5.44
N ALA A 145 4.98 -29.47 -5.94
CA ALA A 145 6.14 -28.60 -6.17
C ALA A 145 6.92 -28.30 -4.88
N ILE A 146 6.22 -28.07 -3.77
CA ILE A 146 6.83 -27.80 -2.46
C ILE A 146 7.47 -29.08 -1.86
N ILE A 147 6.85 -30.25 -2.04
CA ILE A 147 7.44 -31.53 -1.59
C ILE A 147 8.73 -31.82 -2.36
N GLU A 148 8.74 -31.59 -3.67
CA GLU A 148 9.92 -31.77 -4.53
C GLU A 148 11.03 -30.77 -4.21
N ASN A 149 10.68 -29.52 -3.87
CA ASN A 149 11.63 -28.49 -3.48
C ASN A 149 11.12 -27.65 -2.30
N PRO A 150 11.36 -28.09 -1.05
CA PRO A 150 10.92 -27.37 0.14
C PRO A 150 11.53 -25.97 0.29
N ALA A 151 12.69 -25.72 -0.33
CA ALA A 151 13.34 -24.42 -0.30
C ALA A 151 12.51 -23.33 -1.02
N LEU A 152 11.49 -23.69 -1.80
CA LEU A 152 10.54 -22.72 -2.36
C LEU A 152 9.80 -21.90 -1.29
N LEU A 153 9.73 -22.40 -0.05
CA LEU A 153 9.12 -21.72 1.08
C LEU A 153 10.11 -20.87 1.91
N ASP A 154 11.39 -20.90 1.55
CA ASP A 154 12.43 -20.07 2.14
C ASP A 154 12.40 -18.67 1.48
N PRO A 155 12.27 -17.57 2.25
CA PRO A 155 12.29 -16.21 1.69
C PRO A 155 13.59 -15.86 0.96
N ASP A 156 14.70 -16.51 1.28
CA ASP A 156 16.01 -16.24 0.68
C ASP A 156 16.25 -17.08 -0.59
N LYS A 157 15.28 -17.92 -0.97
CA LYS A 157 15.33 -18.66 -2.24
C LYS A 157 15.17 -17.70 -3.41
N SER A 158 15.86 -18.03 -4.51
CA SER A 158 15.70 -17.36 -5.82
C SER A 158 14.25 -16.99 -6.11
N LEU A 159 14.00 -15.68 -6.21
CA LEU A 159 12.69 -15.12 -6.48
C LEU A 159 12.10 -15.65 -7.81
N ARG A 160 12.98 -15.91 -8.79
CA ARG A 160 12.61 -16.55 -10.08
C ARG A 160 12.12 -17.99 -9.88
N ASP A 161 12.78 -18.78 -9.04
CA ASP A 161 12.35 -20.16 -8.75
C ASP A 161 11.01 -20.18 -8.02
N GLN A 162 10.84 -19.27 -7.05
CA GLN A 162 9.57 -19.10 -6.36
C GLN A 162 8.46 -18.68 -7.33
N MET A 163 8.69 -17.70 -8.21
CA MET A 163 7.73 -17.25 -9.21
C MET A 163 7.31 -18.39 -10.14
N GLU A 164 8.27 -19.07 -10.73
CA GLU A 164 8.01 -20.17 -11.66
C GLU A 164 7.19 -21.28 -10.99
N ALA A 165 7.63 -21.77 -9.83
CA ALA A 165 7.01 -22.92 -9.19
C ALA A 165 5.70 -22.61 -8.46
N LEU A 166 5.60 -21.45 -7.78
CA LEU A 166 4.47 -21.11 -6.91
C LEU A 166 3.45 -20.19 -7.59
N PHE A 167 3.80 -19.50 -8.67
CA PHE A 167 2.91 -18.54 -9.33
C PHE A 167 2.58 -18.94 -10.78
N LEU A 168 3.58 -19.13 -11.64
CA LEU A 168 3.34 -19.40 -13.07
C LEU A 168 2.80 -20.79 -13.33
N ARG A 169 3.45 -21.84 -12.81
CA ARG A 169 2.96 -23.22 -13.00
C ARG A 169 1.51 -23.41 -12.55
N PRO A 170 1.09 -22.94 -11.36
CA PRO A 170 -0.32 -23.01 -10.96
C PRO A 170 -1.27 -22.22 -11.89
N LEU A 171 -0.85 -21.06 -12.39
CA LEU A 171 -1.65 -20.30 -13.36
C LEU A 171 -1.79 -21.03 -14.70
N ARG A 172 -0.72 -21.64 -15.22
CA ARG A 172 -0.78 -22.46 -16.46
C ARG A 172 -1.77 -23.62 -16.31
N LYS A 173 -1.89 -24.24 -15.13
CA LYS A 173 -2.93 -25.26 -14.85
C LYS A 173 -4.36 -24.72 -14.95
N LEU A 174 -4.55 -23.42 -14.76
CA LEU A 174 -5.83 -22.74 -14.88
C LEU A 174 -6.11 -22.22 -16.30
N PHE A 175 -5.16 -22.33 -17.25
CA PHE A 175 -5.27 -21.78 -18.61
C PHE A 175 -6.61 -22.12 -19.29
N LEU A 176 -6.90 -23.41 -19.46
CA LEU A 176 -8.13 -23.86 -20.12
C LEU A 176 -9.38 -23.48 -19.34
N ARG A 177 -9.32 -23.49 -18.01
CA ARG A 177 -10.45 -23.15 -17.13
C ARG A 177 -10.80 -21.66 -17.21
N LEU A 178 -9.80 -20.80 -17.35
CA LEU A 178 -9.96 -19.35 -17.33
C LEU A 178 -10.09 -18.72 -18.72
N ARG A 179 -9.89 -19.48 -19.80
CA ARG A 179 -9.89 -19.00 -21.19
C ARG A 179 -11.11 -18.13 -21.54
N GLU A 180 -12.31 -18.56 -21.15
CA GLU A 180 -13.56 -17.84 -21.45
C GLU A 180 -14.03 -16.93 -20.29
N CYS A 181 -13.30 -16.93 -19.18
CA CYS A 181 -13.64 -16.16 -18.00
C CYS A 181 -13.20 -14.68 -18.13
N PRO A 182 -13.72 -13.77 -17.30
CA PRO A 182 -13.08 -12.48 -17.07
C PRO A 182 -11.64 -12.67 -16.57
N PRO A 183 -10.72 -11.74 -16.86
CA PRO A 183 -9.34 -11.84 -16.38
C PRO A 183 -9.25 -11.96 -14.86
N LEU A 184 -8.32 -12.80 -14.40
CA LEU A 184 -7.96 -12.90 -12.99
C LEU A 184 -7.11 -11.69 -12.58
N VAL A 185 -7.37 -11.12 -11.42
CA VAL A 185 -6.73 -9.88 -10.96
C VAL A 185 -5.88 -10.12 -9.72
N PHE A 186 -4.65 -9.64 -9.77
CA PHE A 186 -3.76 -9.53 -8.61
C PHE A 186 -3.55 -8.06 -8.24
N VAL A 187 -3.39 -7.77 -6.95
CA VAL A 187 -3.12 -6.40 -6.48
C VAL A 187 -1.84 -6.39 -5.65
N VAL A 188 -0.86 -5.61 -6.11
CA VAL A 188 0.41 -5.39 -5.43
C VAL A 188 0.49 -3.90 -5.06
N ASP A 189 0.42 -3.59 -3.78
CA ASP A 189 0.41 -2.20 -3.31
C ASP A 189 1.75 -1.79 -2.74
N ALA A 190 2.11 -0.52 -2.97
CA ALA A 190 3.25 0.16 -2.39
C ALA A 190 4.58 -0.54 -2.66
N LEU A 191 4.87 -0.89 -3.92
CA LEU A 191 6.14 -1.54 -4.31
C LEU A 191 7.38 -0.78 -3.79
N ASP A 192 7.31 0.56 -3.70
CA ASP A 192 8.36 1.42 -3.12
C ASP A 192 8.59 1.19 -1.62
N GLU A 193 7.74 0.43 -0.94
CA GLU A 193 7.92 0.03 0.45
C GLU A 193 8.72 -1.27 0.62
N CYS A 194 9.20 -1.87 -0.47
CA CYS A 194 10.25 -2.87 -0.42
C CYS A 194 11.60 -2.20 -0.10
N THR A 195 12.31 -2.72 0.90
CA THR A 195 13.63 -2.25 1.31
C THR A 195 14.49 -3.47 1.62
N PRO A 196 15.74 -3.52 1.17
CA PRO A 196 16.57 -4.70 1.33
C PRO A 196 16.95 -4.83 2.81
N GLU A 197 17.28 -6.04 3.27
CA GLU A 197 17.74 -6.27 4.65
C GLU A 197 19.20 -5.87 4.87
N SER A 198 19.94 -5.49 3.83
CA SER A 198 21.34 -5.08 3.90
C SER A 198 21.51 -3.62 4.35
N LEU A 199 21.42 -3.40 5.67
CA LEU A 199 22.11 -2.29 6.35
C LEU A 199 23.32 -2.77 7.16
N GLU A 200 23.72 -4.04 7.04
CA GLU A 200 24.93 -4.57 7.70
C GLU A 200 26.08 -4.93 6.74
N SER A 201 25.86 -4.92 5.42
CA SER A 201 26.92 -5.09 4.42
C SER A 201 27.35 -3.73 3.86
N GLU A 202 28.35 -3.12 4.49
CA GLU A 202 29.17 -2.04 3.91
C GLU A 202 30.05 -2.54 2.74
N SER A 203 29.59 -3.51 1.94
CA SER A 203 30.25 -3.90 0.70
C SER A 203 29.65 -3.11 -0.46
N LEU A 204 30.51 -2.34 -1.12
CA LEU A 204 30.19 -1.47 -2.27
C LEU A 204 29.68 -2.22 -3.53
N ASP A 205 29.49 -3.55 -3.45
CA ASP A 205 29.22 -4.44 -4.58
C ASP A 205 27.91 -5.25 -4.44
N GLU A 206 27.10 -5.06 -3.39
CA GLU A 206 25.81 -5.76 -3.26
C GLU A 206 24.67 -5.05 -4.01
N PRO A 207 23.76 -5.80 -4.68
CA PRO A 207 22.65 -5.22 -5.41
C PRO A 207 21.76 -4.41 -4.47
N THR A 208 21.67 -3.11 -4.73
CA THR A 208 20.77 -2.21 -4.00
C THR A 208 19.32 -2.66 -4.21
N SER A 209 18.42 -2.38 -3.26
CA SER A 209 16.96 -2.62 -3.42
C SER A 209 16.36 -2.09 -4.72
N GLU A 210 16.98 -1.08 -5.31
CA GLU A 210 16.58 -0.54 -6.60
C GLU A 210 16.70 -1.59 -7.72
N SER A 211 17.75 -2.44 -7.67
CA SER A 211 17.94 -3.57 -8.57
C SER A 211 16.90 -4.65 -8.35
N GLU A 212 16.65 -5.04 -7.09
CA GLU A 212 15.67 -6.10 -6.76
C GLU A 212 14.25 -5.76 -7.25
N LEU A 213 13.83 -4.51 -7.07
CA LEU A 213 12.53 -4.04 -7.55
C LEU A 213 12.43 -3.99 -9.07
N ALA A 214 13.50 -3.54 -9.75
CA ALA A 214 13.57 -3.56 -11.20
C ALA A 214 13.53 -4.99 -11.75
N ASP A 215 14.27 -5.91 -11.12
CA ASP A 215 14.29 -7.33 -11.46
C ASP A 215 12.92 -7.98 -11.28
N LEU A 216 12.20 -7.68 -10.18
CA LEU A 216 10.82 -8.15 -10.00
C LEU A 216 9.89 -7.63 -11.10
N VAL A 217 9.98 -6.34 -11.46
CA VAL A 217 9.15 -5.76 -12.53
C VAL A 217 9.44 -6.43 -13.87
N TYR A 218 10.71 -6.64 -14.21
CA TYR A 218 11.13 -7.34 -15.42
C TYR A 218 10.66 -8.80 -15.42
N MET A 219 10.83 -9.53 -14.31
CA MET A 219 10.34 -10.91 -14.15
C MET A 219 8.83 -11.02 -14.35
N LEU A 220 8.05 -10.08 -13.79
CA LEU A 220 6.60 -10.03 -14.04
C LEU A 220 6.31 -9.76 -15.52
N GLY A 221 7.06 -8.88 -16.17
CA GLY A 221 6.96 -8.62 -17.60
C GLY A 221 7.17 -9.87 -18.46
N GLU A 222 8.31 -10.55 -18.27
CA GLU A 222 8.65 -11.80 -18.96
C GLU A 222 7.55 -12.84 -18.77
N ALA A 223 7.15 -13.06 -17.52
CA ALA A 223 6.09 -14.00 -17.18
C ALA A 223 4.79 -13.69 -17.92
N LEU A 224 4.33 -12.44 -17.91
CA LEU A 224 3.08 -12.04 -18.54
C LEU A 224 3.10 -12.14 -20.07
N CYS A 225 4.26 -12.32 -20.70
CA CYS A 225 4.37 -12.58 -22.14
C CYS A 225 4.21 -14.07 -22.50
N GLU A 226 4.17 -14.98 -21.52
CA GLU A 226 4.08 -16.41 -21.80
C GLU A 226 2.73 -16.80 -22.43
N PRO A 227 2.73 -17.56 -23.53
CA PRO A 227 1.54 -17.83 -24.32
C PRO A 227 0.58 -18.84 -23.68
N ASP A 228 1.04 -19.61 -22.71
CA ASP A 228 0.27 -20.64 -21.99
C ASP A 228 -0.24 -20.15 -20.63
N LEU A 229 -0.06 -18.87 -20.30
CA LEU A 229 -0.70 -18.26 -19.15
C LEU A 229 -2.13 -17.80 -19.47
N PRO A 230 -3.09 -18.00 -18.56
CA PRO A 230 -4.38 -17.37 -18.68
C PRO A 230 -4.24 -15.85 -18.67
N ILE A 231 -5.21 -15.13 -19.22
CA ILE A 231 -5.19 -13.68 -19.16
C ILE A 231 -5.38 -13.22 -17.72
N VAL A 232 -4.37 -12.55 -17.19
CA VAL A 232 -4.33 -11.98 -15.85
C VAL A 232 -3.92 -10.51 -15.91
N HIS A 233 -4.36 -9.76 -14.91
CA HIS A 233 -3.99 -8.37 -14.73
C HIS A 233 -3.41 -8.14 -13.33
N ILE A 234 -2.36 -7.33 -13.26
CA ILE A 234 -1.74 -6.93 -12.01
C ILE A 234 -1.98 -5.43 -11.85
N LEU A 235 -2.77 -5.04 -10.84
CA LEU A 235 -2.78 -3.65 -10.38
C LEU A 235 -1.59 -3.46 -9.45
N LEU A 236 -0.65 -2.61 -9.87
CA LEU A 236 0.55 -2.30 -9.11
C LEU A 236 0.53 -0.83 -8.69
N THR A 237 0.81 -0.54 -7.43
CA THR A 237 0.99 0.84 -6.97
C THR A 237 2.40 1.11 -6.48
N SER A 238 2.90 2.32 -6.74
CA SER A 238 4.18 2.77 -6.19
C SER A 238 4.31 4.29 -6.19
N ARG A 239 5.39 4.82 -5.63
CA ARG A 239 5.91 6.13 -6.01
C ARG A 239 6.58 6.08 -7.38
N SER A 240 6.70 7.24 -8.00
CA SER A 240 7.41 7.45 -9.27
C SER A 240 8.92 7.54 -9.04
N GLU A 241 9.49 6.63 -8.24
CA GLU A 241 10.94 6.57 -8.00
C GLU A 241 11.64 6.14 -9.29
N GLU A 242 12.84 6.70 -9.53
CA GLU A 242 13.48 6.64 -10.85
C GLU A 242 13.77 5.20 -11.30
N HIS A 243 14.20 4.32 -10.38
CA HIS A 243 14.48 2.93 -10.69
C HIS A 243 13.22 2.14 -11.09
N ILE A 244 12.08 2.32 -10.39
CA ILE A 244 10.79 1.70 -10.77
C ILE A 244 10.33 2.25 -12.11
N ARG A 245 10.42 3.55 -12.32
CA ARG A 245 10.00 4.21 -13.56
C ARG A 245 10.80 3.68 -14.76
N LYS A 246 12.13 3.57 -14.63
CA LYS A 246 12.99 3.00 -15.67
C LYS A 246 12.59 1.56 -15.99
N ALA A 247 12.35 0.73 -14.97
CA ALA A 247 11.94 -0.66 -15.16
C ALA A 247 10.58 -0.78 -15.86
N MET A 248 9.63 0.10 -15.57
CA MET A 248 8.29 0.09 -16.20
C MET A 248 8.27 0.59 -17.65
N GLN A 249 9.25 1.42 -18.02
CA GLN A 249 9.26 2.16 -19.30
C GLN A 249 10.27 1.61 -20.32
N THR A 250 10.81 0.39 -20.11
CA THR A 250 11.63 -0.27 -21.14
C THR A 250 10.77 -0.65 -22.36
N GLU A 251 11.41 -0.85 -23.51
CA GLU A 251 10.71 -1.17 -24.76
C GLU A 251 9.94 -2.50 -24.66
N GLU A 252 10.48 -3.46 -23.91
CA GLU A 252 9.87 -4.78 -23.67
C GLU A 252 8.64 -4.68 -22.77
N MET A 253 8.66 -3.75 -21.79
CA MET A 253 7.58 -3.56 -20.82
C MET A 253 6.45 -2.67 -21.35
N HIS A 254 6.77 -1.72 -22.23
CA HIS A 254 5.82 -0.73 -22.75
C HIS A 254 4.52 -1.33 -23.33
N PRO A 255 4.52 -2.48 -24.03
CA PRO A 255 3.28 -3.11 -24.48
C PRO A 255 2.42 -3.67 -23.35
N LEU A 256 2.98 -4.03 -22.20
CA LEU A 256 2.30 -4.67 -21.07
C LEU A 256 1.82 -3.65 -20.03
N VAL A 257 2.58 -2.58 -19.84
CA VAL A 257 2.33 -1.58 -18.78
C VAL A 257 1.32 -0.55 -19.26
N TYR A 258 0.28 -0.34 -18.46
CA TYR A 258 -0.64 0.78 -18.58
C TYR A 258 -0.38 1.76 -17.44
N GLU A 259 0.25 2.89 -17.74
CA GLU A 259 0.64 3.89 -16.75
C GLU A 259 -0.55 4.79 -16.36
N ILE A 260 -0.80 4.94 -15.06
CA ILE A 260 -1.80 5.85 -14.49
C ILE A 260 -1.12 6.78 -13.47
N PRO A 261 -0.70 7.99 -13.89
CA PRO A 261 -0.08 8.96 -12.99
C PRO A 261 -1.13 9.75 -12.19
N VAL A 262 -1.02 9.79 -10.87
CA VAL A 262 -1.80 10.66 -9.99
C VAL A 262 -1.02 11.96 -9.73
N LYS A 263 -1.26 12.98 -10.54
CA LYS A 263 -0.58 14.29 -10.47
C LYS A 263 -1.19 15.21 -9.39
N ILE A 264 -0.34 16.06 -8.79
CA ILE A 264 -0.74 17.06 -7.78
C ILE A 264 -0.78 18.49 -8.35
N SER A 265 -0.08 18.78 -9.46
CA SER A 265 0.06 20.15 -9.98
C SER A 265 -0.15 20.24 -11.50
N GLY A 266 -0.95 21.23 -11.94
CA GLY A 266 -1.00 21.76 -13.32
C GLY A 266 -2.08 21.20 -14.27
N LYS A 267 -2.76 22.10 -15.00
CA LYS A 267 -3.45 21.81 -16.27
C LYS A 267 -2.36 21.51 -17.31
N GLY A 268 -2.19 20.25 -17.71
CA GLY A 268 -1.10 19.86 -18.59
C GLY A 268 -1.32 18.50 -19.23
N VAL A 269 -1.63 18.56 -20.52
CA VAL A 269 -1.91 17.52 -21.51
C VAL A 269 -1.12 16.22 -21.29
N ALA A 270 -1.84 15.17 -20.87
CA ALA A 270 -1.59 13.81 -21.35
C ALA A 270 -2.95 13.12 -21.38
N ALA A 271 -3.40 12.77 -22.58
CA ALA A 271 -4.71 12.20 -22.85
C ALA A 271 -4.85 10.80 -22.26
N THR A 272 -5.04 10.68 -20.94
CA THR A 272 -5.50 9.46 -20.26
C THR A 272 -5.99 9.86 -18.87
N ILE A 273 -7.27 10.22 -18.77
CA ILE A 273 -8.00 10.67 -17.57
C ILE A 273 -7.24 11.72 -16.76
N SER A 274 -7.51 12.96 -17.11
CA SER A 274 -7.44 14.04 -16.16
C SER A 274 -8.36 13.68 -14.98
N LEU A 275 -7.78 13.12 -13.92
CA LEU A 275 -8.16 13.53 -12.58
C LEU A 275 -7.68 14.97 -12.49
N ASP A 276 -8.46 15.89 -13.06
CA ASP A 276 -8.08 17.29 -12.97
C ASP A 276 -7.99 17.63 -11.49
N GLY A 277 -7.12 18.58 -11.16
CA GLY A 277 -6.90 18.94 -9.77
C GLY A 277 -8.17 19.22 -8.97
N ALA A 278 -9.21 19.71 -9.66
CA ALA A 278 -10.55 19.94 -9.12
C ALA A 278 -11.23 18.66 -8.60
N ASP A 279 -11.05 17.51 -9.26
CA ASP A 279 -11.67 16.24 -8.86
C ASP A 279 -11.06 15.73 -7.55
N VAL A 280 -9.75 15.88 -7.39
CA VAL A 280 -9.06 15.47 -6.15
C VAL A 280 -9.39 16.43 -5.01
N ASP A 281 -9.49 17.73 -5.27
CA ASP A 281 -9.92 18.72 -4.29
C ASP A 281 -11.38 18.46 -3.85
N ASN A 282 -12.26 18.07 -4.78
CA ASN A 282 -13.62 17.63 -4.47
C ASN A 282 -13.65 16.32 -3.68
N ASP A 283 -12.82 15.32 -4.03
CA ASP A 283 -12.75 14.09 -3.25
C ASP A 283 -12.28 14.34 -1.80
N ILE A 284 -11.34 15.27 -1.61
CA ILE A 284 -10.90 15.68 -0.27
C ILE A 284 -12.01 16.42 0.46
N TYR A 285 -12.78 17.27 -0.23
CA TYR A 285 -13.97 17.91 0.34
C TYR A 285 -14.96 16.85 0.84
N VAL A 286 -15.28 15.84 0.02
CA VAL A 286 -16.17 14.74 0.40
C VAL A 286 -15.60 13.96 1.59
N PHE A 287 -14.28 13.71 1.62
CA PHE A 287 -13.60 13.09 2.75
C PHE A 287 -13.77 13.91 4.04
N LEU A 288 -13.49 15.22 4.01
CA LEU A 288 -13.64 16.10 5.16
C LEU A 288 -15.09 16.12 5.64
N GLN A 289 -16.05 16.29 4.73
CA GLN A 289 -17.47 16.30 5.04
C GLN A 289 -17.92 14.98 5.70
N HIS A 290 -17.39 13.85 5.27
CA HIS A 290 -17.64 12.56 5.90
C HIS A 290 -17.02 12.51 7.31
N SER A 291 -15.75 12.89 7.45
CA SER A 291 -15.05 12.88 8.75
C SER A 291 -15.68 13.82 9.79
N PHE A 292 -16.21 14.98 9.38
CA PHE A 292 -16.93 15.87 10.30
C PHE A 292 -18.30 15.31 10.71
N ARG A 293 -18.98 14.55 9.84
CA ARG A 293 -20.19 13.80 10.23
C ARG A 293 -19.89 12.69 11.24
N GLU A 294 -18.77 12.00 11.09
CA GLU A 294 -18.30 11.03 12.09
C GLU A 294 -17.84 11.68 13.40
N LEU A 295 -17.40 12.95 13.35
CA LEU A 295 -17.06 13.73 14.54
C LEU A 295 -18.33 14.14 15.30
N GLU A 296 -19.32 14.69 14.59
CA GLU A 296 -20.62 15.09 15.15
C GLU A 296 -21.35 13.91 15.82
N SER A 297 -21.29 12.70 15.23
CA SER A 297 -21.91 11.52 15.86
C SER A 297 -21.31 11.15 17.22
N ARG A 298 -20.07 11.59 17.50
CA ARG A 298 -19.39 11.42 18.81
C ARG A 298 -19.47 12.67 19.68
N HIS A 299 -19.74 13.82 19.09
CA HIS A 299 -19.86 15.12 19.75
C HIS A 299 -21.13 15.83 19.23
N PRO A 300 -22.32 15.49 19.74
CA PRO A 300 -23.59 16.01 19.20
C PRO A 300 -23.72 17.54 19.24
N ASP A 301 -23.02 18.20 20.16
CA ASP A 301 -23.02 19.66 20.30
C ASP A 301 -21.98 20.35 19.39
N PHE A 302 -21.28 19.60 18.54
CA PHE A 302 -20.30 20.14 17.61
C PHE A 302 -21.01 20.75 16.38
N PRO A 303 -20.88 22.06 16.13
CA PRO A 303 -21.49 22.68 14.97
C PRO A 303 -20.80 22.19 13.69
N GLN A 304 -21.59 21.70 12.73
CA GLN A 304 -21.07 21.32 11.41
C GLN A 304 -20.34 22.50 10.75
N PRO A 305 -19.13 22.30 10.19
CA PRO A 305 -18.44 23.37 9.48
C PRO A 305 -19.24 23.82 8.26
N SER A 306 -19.18 25.10 7.97
CA SER A 306 -19.76 25.67 6.75
C SER A 306 -19.08 25.11 5.49
N GLY A 307 -19.79 25.17 4.35
CA GLY A 307 -19.25 24.76 3.06
C GLY A 307 -17.93 25.46 2.71
N ASP A 308 -17.80 26.75 3.05
CA ASP A 308 -16.59 27.54 2.82
C ASP A 308 -15.40 27.08 3.68
N GLN A 309 -15.66 26.71 4.94
CA GLN A 309 -14.63 26.14 5.82
C GLN A 309 -14.13 24.81 5.26
N LEU A 310 -15.03 23.93 4.81
CA LEU A 310 -14.66 22.65 4.19
C LEU A 310 -13.89 22.85 2.89
N ALA A 311 -14.35 23.73 2.00
CA ALA A 311 -13.69 24.03 0.73
C ALA A 311 -12.28 24.60 0.96
N ARG A 312 -12.12 25.46 1.97
CA ARG A 312 -10.82 26.00 2.36
C ARG A 312 -9.88 24.91 2.88
N LEU A 313 -10.34 24.06 3.80
CA LEU A 313 -9.53 22.95 4.31
C LEU A 313 -9.14 21.98 3.19
N ALA A 314 -10.06 21.67 2.28
CA ALA A 314 -9.81 20.81 1.13
C ALA A 314 -8.74 21.40 0.20
N SER A 315 -8.89 22.67 -0.19
CA SER A 315 -7.90 23.41 -0.96
C SER A 315 -6.53 23.43 -0.27
N ARG A 316 -6.51 23.54 1.07
CA ARG A 316 -5.27 23.58 1.87
C ARG A 316 -4.67 22.20 2.11
N ALA A 317 -5.38 21.12 1.79
CA ALA A 317 -4.80 19.79 1.81
C ALA A 317 -3.89 19.54 0.60
N GLY A 318 -3.91 20.40 -0.42
CA GLY A 318 -2.98 20.33 -1.54
C GLY A 318 -3.08 19.05 -2.34
N ARG A 319 -4.31 18.53 -2.53
CA ARG A 319 -4.58 17.23 -3.20
C ARG A 319 -3.93 16.03 -2.53
N ARG A 320 -3.61 16.13 -1.25
CA ARG A 320 -3.04 15.04 -0.43
C ARG A 320 -4.01 14.68 0.69
N PHE A 321 -4.68 13.54 0.55
CA PHE A 321 -5.53 12.97 1.62
C PHE A 321 -4.80 12.80 2.94
N ILE A 322 -3.49 12.54 2.93
CA ILE A 322 -2.72 12.46 4.18
C ILE A 322 -2.78 13.78 4.96
N VAL A 323 -2.79 14.93 4.29
CA VAL A 323 -2.85 16.24 4.93
C VAL A 323 -4.24 16.45 5.53
N ALA A 324 -5.30 16.18 4.75
CA ALA A 324 -6.68 16.25 5.25
C ALA A 324 -6.91 15.31 6.44
N SER A 325 -6.40 14.07 6.40
CA SER A 325 -6.46 13.12 7.51
C SER A 325 -5.71 13.63 8.74
N THR A 326 -4.54 14.26 8.56
CA THR A 326 -3.79 14.89 9.65
C THR A 326 -4.57 16.06 10.26
N MET A 327 -5.20 16.91 9.43
CA MET A 327 -6.07 17.98 9.91
C MET A 327 -7.22 17.43 10.77
N MET A 328 -7.89 16.37 10.30
CA MET A 328 -8.98 15.75 11.05
C MET A 328 -8.51 15.14 12.38
N LYS A 329 -7.34 14.50 12.42
CA LYS A 329 -6.76 13.98 13.68
C LYS A 329 -6.39 15.08 14.67
N PHE A 330 -5.96 16.23 14.16
CA PHE A 330 -5.66 17.40 14.98
C PHE A 330 -6.94 17.97 15.60
N ILE A 331 -8.02 18.03 14.82
CA ILE A 331 -9.33 18.53 15.25
C ILE A 331 -9.99 17.56 16.24
N ASP A 332 -9.98 16.27 15.90
CA ASP A 332 -10.54 15.17 16.68
C ASP A 332 -9.55 14.65 17.74
N ASP A 333 -8.82 15.56 18.39
CA ASP A 333 -7.94 15.20 19.50
C ASP A 333 -8.74 15.11 20.80
N ARG A 334 -8.76 13.93 21.43
CA ARG A 334 -9.58 13.64 22.62
C ARG A 334 -9.27 14.51 23.85
N LYS A 335 -8.19 15.29 23.84
CA LYS A 335 -7.78 16.11 25.00
C LYS A 335 -8.21 17.57 24.89
N HIS A 336 -8.70 18.00 23.73
CA HIS A 336 -9.08 19.38 23.47
C HIS A 336 -10.52 19.44 22.95
N ASP A 337 -11.18 20.59 23.14
CA ASP A 337 -12.49 20.79 22.51
C ASP A 337 -12.30 20.85 20.98
N PRO A 338 -13.00 20.01 20.20
CA PRO A 338 -12.87 20.01 18.74
C PRO A 338 -13.24 21.35 18.10
N ARG A 339 -14.05 22.19 18.75
CA ARG A 339 -14.42 23.54 18.25
C ARG A 339 -13.21 24.46 18.28
N ASP A 340 -12.48 24.49 19.40
CA ASP A 340 -11.26 25.28 19.54
C ASP A 340 -10.19 24.82 18.54
N ARG A 341 -10.10 23.51 18.33
CA ARG A 341 -9.13 22.91 17.39
C ARG A 341 -9.49 23.18 15.92
N LEU A 342 -10.77 23.16 15.56
CA LEU A 342 -11.23 23.57 14.24
C LEU A 342 -10.91 25.05 14.00
N GLN A 343 -11.24 25.92 14.96
CA GLN A 343 -10.97 27.35 14.85
C GLN A 343 -9.48 27.63 14.68
N LEU A 344 -8.65 26.99 15.52
CA LEU A 344 -7.20 27.04 15.39
C LEU A 344 -6.76 26.54 14.01
N MET A 345 -7.22 25.38 13.54
CA MET A 345 -6.86 24.86 12.21
C MET A 345 -7.23 25.83 11.08
N LEU A 346 -8.39 26.49 11.16
CA LEU A 346 -8.77 27.51 10.19
C LEU A 346 -7.84 28.72 10.27
N GLU A 347 -7.48 29.19 11.46
CA GLU A 347 -6.51 30.27 11.64
C GLU A 347 -5.11 29.91 11.11
N LEU A 348 -4.62 28.71 11.42
CA LEU A 348 -3.34 28.21 10.95
C LEU A 348 -3.30 28.15 9.42
N THR A 349 -4.39 27.67 8.83
CA THR A 349 -4.50 27.59 7.38
C THR A 349 -4.70 28.96 6.77
N SER A 350 -5.29 29.97 7.42
CA SER A 350 -5.59 31.30 6.82
C SER A 350 -4.45 31.90 6.00
N LYS A 351 -3.22 31.85 6.54
CA LYS A 351 -2.02 32.45 5.97
C LYS A 351 -1.22 31.51 5.06
N MET A 352 -1.63 30.25 4.91
CA MET A 352 -0.94 29.32 4.03
C MET A 352 -1.22 29.64 2.56
N LEU A 353 -0.22 29.48 1.69
CA LEU A 353 -0.45 29.43 0.25
C LEU A 353 -0.84 27.99 -0.13
N PRO A 354 -1.79 27.78 -1.05
CA PRO A 354 -1.91 26.52 -1.77
C PRO A 354 -0.53 26.15 -2.36
N GLY A 355 -0.09 24.92 -2.22
CA GLY A 355 1.25 24.44 -2.60
C GLY A 355 2.31 24.44 -1.48
N THR A 356 2.03 24.93 -0.27
CA THR A 356 3.01 24.99 0.85
C THR A 356 2.69 24.06 2.04
N GLU A 357 1.93 22.98 1.81
CA GLU A 357 0.88 22.52 2.72
C GLU A 357 1.26 21.51 3.80
N VAL A 358 2.42 20.85 3.70
CA VAL A 358 2.78 19.76 4.62
C VAL A 358 3.66 20.27 5.76
N TYR A 359 4.83 20.84 5.44
CA TYR A 359 5.81 21.24 6.45
C TYR A 359 5.34 22.42 7.28
N LYS A 360 4.72 23.44 6.67
CA LYS A 360 4.17 24.59 7.40
C LYS A 360 2.99 24.19 8.29
N LEU A 361 2.19 23.21 7.88
CA LEU A 361 1.13 22.68 8.74
C LEU A 361 1.75 21.94 9.93
N TYR A 362 2.74 21.07 9.70
CA TYR A 362 3.41 20.36 10.79
C TYR A 362 4.15 21.30 11.74
N ASP A 363 4.93 22.24 11.20
CA ASP A 363 5.60 23.30 11.93
C ASP A 363 4.62 24.06 12.83
N ARG A 364 3.50 24.49 12.24
CA ARG A 364 2.49 25.23 13.00
C ARG A 364 1.78 24.37 14.03
N ILE A 365 1.51 23.10 13.75
CA ILE A 365 0.97 22.15 14.74
C ILE A 365 1.96 21.96 15.89
N LEU A 366 3.24 21.76 15.61
CA LEU A 366 4.29 21.57 16.64
C LEU A 366 4.49 22.82 17.48
N SER A 367 4.35 24.01 16.88
CA SER A 367 4.37 25.28 17.60
C SER A 367 3.24 25.46 18.63
N THR A 368 2.19 24.62 18.56
CA THR A 368 1.06 24.63 19.52
C THR A 368 1.23 23.63 20.66
N CYS A 369 2.31 22.82 20.66
CA CYS A 369 2.61 21.91 21.77
C CYS A 369 3.01 22.71 23.03
N ALA A 370 2.83 22.11 24.22
CA ALA A 370 3.14 22.78 25.48
C ALA A 370 4.64 23.15 25.60
N ASP A 371 5.50 22.33 25.00
CA ASP A 371 6.93 22.60 24.81
C ASP A 371 7.31 22.38 23.34
N PRO A 372 7.26 23.42 22.50
CA PRO A 372 7.60 23.32 21.09
C PRO A 372 9.05 22.85 20.87
N THR A 373 10.00 23.36 21.65
CA THR A 373 11.41 23.00 21.54
C THR A 373 11.61 21.51 21.75
N LEU A 374 10.98 20.95 22.78
CA LEU A 374 11.00 19.51 23.03
C LEU A 374 10.27 18.72 21.94
N ALA A 375 9.17 19.25 21.38
CA ALA A 375 8.47 18.61 20.27
C ALA A 375 9.32 18.55 18.99
N TYR A 376 10.04 19.62 18.64
CA TYR A 376 11.01 19.63 17.54
C TYR A 376 12.22 18.73 17.83
N LEU A 377 12.71 18.69 19.07
CA LEU A 377 13.79 17.79 19.47
C LEU A 377 13.36 16.32 19.31
N HIS A 378 12.18 15.96 19.82
CA HIS A 378 11.62 14.63 19.64
C HIS A 378 11.47 14.31 18.15
N LEU A 379 10.88 15.22 17.37
CA LEU A 379 10.77 15.07 15.92
C LEU A 379 12.14 14.83 15.27
N SER A 380 13.17 15.56 15.69
CA SER A 380 14.54 15.46 15.16
C SER A 380 15.22 14.16 15.55
N VAL A 381 15.01 13.68 16.77
CA VAL A 381 15.51 12.37 17.22
C VAL A 381 14.88 11.27 16.40
N VAL A 382 13.55 11.32 16.23
CA VAL A 382 12.89 10.33 15.38
C VAL A 382 13.35 10.52 13.91
N ALA A 383 13.54 11.78 13.44
CA ALA A 383 14.14 12.19 12.14
C ALA A 383 15.43 11.47 11.80
N ALA A 384 16.27 11.33 12.82
CA ALA A 384 17.61 10.79 12.68
C ALA A 384 17.68 9.27 12.85
N LEU A 385 16.58 8.58 13.17
CA LEU A 385 16.60 7.12 13.31
C LEU A 385 16.83 6.45 11.95
N ALA A 386 17.88 5.62 11.87
CA ALA A 386 18.14 4.78 10.71
C ALA A 386 16.99 3.78 10.50
N ASP A 387 16.50 3.17 11.58
CA ASP A 387 15.38 2.25 11.58
C ASP A 387 14.19 2.77 12.38
N PRO A 388 12.94 2.58 11.91
CA PRO A 388 11.75 2.92 12.67
C PRO A 388 11.66 2.06 13.94
N LEU A 389 11.82 2.70 15.09
CA LEU A 389 11.68 2.04 16.38
C LEU A 389 10.20 1.89 16.80
N PRO A 390 9.81 0.80 17.47
CA PRO A 390 8.52 0.69 18.12
C PRO A 390 8.27 1.85 19.10
N MET A 391 7.01 2.27 19.26
CA MET A 391 6.64 3.37 20.17
C MET A 391 7.12 3.15 21.61
N SER A 392 7.22 1.91 22.07
CA SER A 392 7.76 1.55 23.38
C SER A 392 9.26 1.84 23.51
N GLN A 393 10.02 1.71 22.43
CA GLN A 393 11.45 2.02 22.38
C GLN A 393 11.67 3.51 22.15
N ILE A 394 10.88 4.16 21.29
CA ILE A 394 10.88 5.62 21.14
C ILE A 394 10.62 6.29 22.49
N SER A 395 9.60 5.84 23.23
CA SER A 395 9.30 6.39 24.56
C SER A 395 10.43 6.20 25.58
N LYS A 396 11.29 5.18 25.42
CA LYS A 396 12.49 5.01 26.25
C LYS A 396 13.61 5.95 25.82
N LEU A 397 13.83 6.09 24.51
CA LEU A 397 14.84 6.96 23.92
C LEU A 397 14.59 8.44 24.23
N LEU A 398 13.32 8.87 24.18
CA LEU A 398 12.91 10.24 24.47
C LEU A 398 12.79 10.53 25.99
N GLY A 399 13.02 9.52 26.85
CA GLY A 399 12.97 9.63 28.30
C GLY A 399 11.53 9.72 28.89
N PRO A 400 11.39 9.55 30.22
CA PRO A 400 10.11 9.73 30.90
C PRO A 400 9.76 11.22 30.92
N GLY A 401 8.92 11.67 29.99
CA GLY A 401 8.46 13.07 29.97
C GLY A 401 7.94 13.54 31.34
N GLN A 402 8.38 14.72 31.77
CA GLN A 402 7.85 15.35 32.98
C GLN A 402 6.41 15.84 32.70
N GLY A 403 5.43 15.37 33.48
CA GLY A 403 4.04 15.83 33.40
C GLY A 403 3.34 15.61 32.03
N GLN A 404 2.47 16.56 31.65
CA GLN A 404 1.72 16.59 30.37
C GLN A 404 2.60 16.26 29.12
N GLY A 405 3.93 16.48 29.19
CA GLY A 405 4.91 16.27 28.12
C GLY A 405 5.14 14.82 27.66
N ARG A 406 4.72 13.80 28.42
CA ARG A 406 4.77 12.38 27.94
C ARG A 406 3.92 12.13 26.69
N ARG A 407 2.90 12.96 26.44
CA ARG A 407 1.88 12.70 25.41
C ARG A 407 1.96 13.62 24.20
N ASP A 408 2.68 14.73 24.31
CA ASP A 408 3.07 15.57 23.16
C ASP A 408 4.18 14.89 22.36
N SER A 409 5.06 14.15 23.06
CA SER A 409 5.99 13.18 22.48
C SER A 409 5.28 12.13 21.62
N ALA A 410 4.14 11.58 22.07
CA ALA A 410 3.37 10.61 21.30
C ALA A 410 2.71 11.21 20.05
N TYR A 411 2.30 12.48 20.10
CA TYR A 411 1.71 13.18 18.96
C TYR A 411 2.78 13.53 17.91
N ALA A 412 3.93 14.07 18.34
CA ALA A 412 5.11 14.29 17.49
C ALA A 412 5.67 12.99 16.92
N ALA A 413 5.73 11.91 17.71
CA ALA A 413 6.14 10.59 17.24
C ALA A 413 5.12 9.93 16.31
N THR A 414 3.80 10.16 16.47
CA THR A 414 2.78 9.65 15.54
C THR A 414 2.81 10.40 14.21
N ILE A 415 3.04 11.72 14.26
CA ILE A 415 3.25 12.58 13.10
C ILE A 415 4.53 12.15 12.37
N TYR A 416 5.63 11.97 13.10
CA TYR A 416 6.89 11.57 12.51
C TYR A 416 6.88 10.13 12.01
N HIS A 417 6.42 9.14 12.78
CA HIS A 417 6.36 7.73 12.35
C HIS A 417 5.49 7.54 11.09
N ARG A 418 4.67 8.54 10.70
CA ARG A 418 3.97 8.55 9.41
C ARG A 418 4.61 9.46 8.35
N CYS A 419 5.42 10.44 8.72
CA CYS A 419 6.15 11.35 7.81
C CYS A 419 7.57 10.90 7.45
N SER A 420 8.27 10.25 8.37
CA SER A 420 9.63 9.72 8.27
C SER A 420 9.84 8.66 7.21
N HIS A 421 8.74 8.04 6.78
CA HIS A 421 8.74 7.06 5.70
C HIS A 421 8.67 7.70 4.31
N ARG A 422 9.15 8.94 4.17
CA ARG A 422 9.25 9.65 2.90
C ARG A 422 10.69 10.13 2.76
N GLN A 423 11.43 9.54 1.81
CA GLN A 423 12.69 10.10 1.36
C GLN A 423 12.45 11.53 0.84
N GLN A 424 12.57 12.50 1.73
CA GLN A 424 13.50 13.59 1.47
C GLN A 424 14.71 13.28 2.34
N SER A 425 15.90 13.42 1.77
CA SER A 425 17.11 13.09 2.51
C SER A 425 17.14 13.88 3.83
N PRO A 426 17.63 13.31 4.95
CA PRO A 426 17.86 14.06 6.18
C PRO A 426 18.67 15.34 5.96
N ARG A 427 19.47 15.41 4.89
CA ARG A 427 20.23 16.59 4.46
C ARG A 427 19.37 17.75 3.98
N GLU A 428 18.22 17.51 3.33
CA GLU A 428 17.31 18.59 2.88
C GLU A 428 16.51 19.19 4.04
N TYR A 429 16.16 18.35 5.03
CA TYR A 429 15.53 18.84 6.27
C TYR A 429 16.54 19.63 7.13
N LEU A 430 17.77 19.13 7.26
CA LEU A 430 18.83 19.80 8.03
C LEU A 430 19.40 21.05 7.35
N SER A 431 19.43 21.12 6.02
CA SER A 431 19.84 22.34 5.29
C SER A 431 18.81 23.46 5.46
N PHE A 432 17.53 23.12 5.61
CA PHE A 432 16.44 24.06 5.79
C PHE A 432 16.25 24.50 7.25
N VAL A 433 16.48 23.62 8.24
CA VAL A 433 16.46 24.02 9.66
C VAL A 433 17.62 24.95 10.03
N ARG A 434 18.68 24.98 9.21
CA ARG A 434 19.82 25.89 9.36
C ARG A 434 19.68 27.23 8.62
N SER A 435 18.61 27.42 7.84
CA SER A 435 18.28 28.68 7.13
C SER A 435 17.07 29.34 7.76
#